data_AF-A0ABD5XL25-F1
#
_entry.id   AF-A0ABD5XL25-F1
#
_cell.length_a   1.000
_cell.length_b   1.000
_cell.length_c   1.000
_cell.angle_alpha   90.00
_cell.angle_beta   90.00
_cell.angle_gamma   90.00
#
_symmetry.space_group_name_H-M   'P 1'
#
loop_
_entity.id
_entity.type
_entity.pdbx_description
1 polymer ?
#
loop_
_entity_poly.entity_id
_entity_poly.type
_entity_poly.pdbx_seq_one_letter_code
_entity_poly.pdbx_strand_id
1 'polypeptide(L)' 'MTKKSKAKKKRLAKLERQNSRVPAWVMMKTDMEVTRNPKRRHWRRSDTDE' A
#
# COMPACT_ATOMS: atom_id res chain seq x y z
N MET A 1 -6.08 -21.64 9.79
CA MET A 1 -5.97 -20.59 8.76
C MET A 1 -7.15 -20.68 7.81
N THR A 2 -8.01 -19.66 7.76
CA THR A 2 -9.18 -19.64 6.87
C THR A 2 -8.77 -19.73 5.40
N LYS A 3 -9.46 -20.56 4.62
CA LYS A 3 -9.23 -20.67 3.17
C LYS A 3 -9.70 -19.40 2.48
N LYS A 4 -8.77 -18.62 1.92
CA LYS A 4 -9.07 -17.43 1.12
C LYS A 4 -9.19 -17.84 -0.35
N SER A 5 -10.18 -17.29 -1.06
CA SER A 5 -10.29 -17.49 -2.50
C SER A 5 -9.08 -16.91 -3.25
N LYS A 6 -8.80 -17.39 -4.45
CA LYS A 6 -7.71 -16.86 -5.31
C LYS A 6 -7.89 -15.37 -5.59
N ALA A 7 -9.14 -14.91 -5.77
CA ALA A 7 -9.47 -13.51 -5.99
C ALA A 7 -9.11 -12.65 -4.76
N LYS A 8 -9.52 -13.07 -3.56
CA LYS A 8 -9.15 -12.39 -2.30
C LYS A 8 -7.64 -12.33 -2.11
N LYS A 9 -6.92 -13.42 -2.40
CA LYS A 9 -5.44 -13.44 -2.33
C LYS A 9 -4.79 -12.43 -3.28
N LYS A 10 -5.28 -12.32 -4.52
CA LYS A 10 -4.77 -11.32 -5.49
C LYS A 10 -5.01 -9.88 -5.04
N ARG A 11 -6.20 -9.59 -4.50
CA ARG A 11 -6.54 -8.25 -4.01
C ARG A 11 -5.69 -7.86 -2.80
N LEU A 12 -5.50 -8.77 -1.84
CA LEU A 12 -4.58 -8.56 -0.70
C LEU A 12 -3.12 -8.34 -1.15
N ALA A 13 -2.63 -9.11 -2.14
CA ALA A 13 -1.29 -8.90 -2.69
C ALA A 13 -1.13 -7.54 -3.39
N LYS A 14 -2.18 -7.05 -4.07
CA LYS A 14 -2.18 -5.69 -4.64
C LYS A 14 -2.15 -4.62 -3.54
N LEU A 15 -2.93 -4.81 -2.48
CA LEU A 15 -2.96 -3.92 -1.33
C LEU A 15 -1.57 -3.84 -0.69
N GLU A 16 -0.89 -4.96 -0.49
CA GLU A 16 0.49 -5.00 0.02
C GLU A 16 1.44 -4.15 -0.84
N ARG A 17 1.45 -4.35 -2.17
CA ARG A 17 2.29 -3.57 -3.09
C ARG A 17 2.03 -2.06 -3.04
N GLN A 18 0.76 -1.67 -2.92
CA GLN A 18 0.37 -0.25 -2.80
C GLN A 18 0.84 0.41 -1.50
N ASN A 19 1.14 -0.36 -0.46
CA ASN A 19 1.56 0.15 0.85
C ASN A 19 3.06 0.51 0.93
N SER A 20 3.67 0.80 -0.22
CA SER A 20 5.09 1.15 -0.34
C SER A 20 5.32 2.65 -0.09
N ARG A 21 6.57 3.02 0.25
CA ARG A 21 7.00 4.43 0.35
C ARG A 21 7.08 5.06 -1.04
N VAL A 22 6.94 6.38 -1.11
CA VAL A 22 7.31 7.15 -2.31
C VAL A 22 8.81 6.92 -2.60
N PRO A 23 9.20 6.57 -3.84
CA PRO A 23 10.60 6.35 -4.19
C PRO A 23 11.46 7.59 -3.97
N ALA A 24 12.72 7.38 -3.57
CA ALA A 24 13.65 8.47 -3.26
C ALA A 24 13.87 9.43 -4.44
N TRP A 25 14.02 8.89 -5.64
CA TRP A 25 14.20 9.69 -6.84
C TRP A 25 12.96 10.54 -7.18
N VAL A 26 11.75 10.12 -6.80
CA VAL A 26 10.53 10.92 -6.99
C VAL A 26 10.54 12.12 -6.05
N MET A 27 10.94 11.92 -4.79
CA MET A 27 11.09 13.03 -3.83
C MET A 27 12.11 14.06 -4.32
N MET A 28 13.26 13.61 -4.84
CA MET A 28 14.27 14.51 -5.41
C MET A 28 13.79 15.22 -6.69
N LYS A 29 13.05 14.50 -7.57
CA LYS A 29 12.51 15.07 -8.81
C LYS A 29 11.45 16.15 -8.58
N THR A 30 10.77 16.09 -7.43
CA THR A 30 9.64 16.97 -7.10
C THR A 30 10.01 18.01 -6.04
N ASP A 31 11.29 18.29 -5.81
CA ASP A 31 11.76 19.24 -4.79
C ASP A 31 11.10 19.02 -3.40
N MET A 32 10.91 17.74 -3.06
CA MET A 32 10.26 17.28 -1.83
C MET A 32 8.77 17.67 -1.68
N GLU A 33 8.09 18.10 -2.74
CA GLU A 33 6.63 18.31 -2.71
C GLU A 33 5.88 16.98 -2.47
N VAL A 34 6.37 15.86 -3.04
CA VAL A 34 5.74 14.55 -2.91
C VAL A 34 6.57 13.62 -2.03
N THR A 35 6.35 13.69 -0.71
CA THR A 35 7.12 12.91 0.29
C THR A 35 6.39 11.72 0.90
N ARG A 36 5.06 11.82 1.05
CA ARG A 36 4.24 10.82 1.74
C ARG A 36 3.26 10.13 0.80
N ASN A 37 3.07 8.83 0.99
CA ASN A 37 1.98 8.09 0.37
C ASN A 37 0.71 8.26 1.24
N PRO A 38 -0.32 9.00 0.78
CA PRO A 38 -1.54 9.24 1.56
C PRO A 38 -2.37 7.98 1.76
N LYS A 39 -2.23 6.97 0.90
CA LYS A 39 -2.95 5.67 0.97
C LYS A 39 -2.17 4.60 1.74
N ARG A 40 -1.15 4.99 2.52
CA ARG A 40 -0.41 4.07 3.36
C ARG A 40 -1.32 3.55 4.48
N ARG A 41 -1.38 2.23 4.65
CA ARG A 41 -2.24 1.57 5.65
C ARG A 41 -1.42 0.79 6.67
N HIS A 42 -1.97 0.62 7.87
CA HIS A 42 -1.39 -0.25 8.88
C HIS A 42 -2.38 -1.34 9.27
N TRP A 43 -1.94 -2.59 9.31
CA TRP A 43 -2.81 -3.75 9.49
C TRP A 43 -3.61 -3.80 10.80
N ARG A 44 -3.16 -3.11 11.87
CA ARG A 44 -3.94 -2.96 13.12
C ARG A 44 -4.80 -1.70 13.21
N ARG A 45 -4.44 -0.66 12.46
CA ARG A 45 -5.01 0.70 12.62
C ARG A 45 -5.91 1.08 11.46
N SER A 46 -5.93 0.28 10.39
CA SER A 46 -6.70 0.51 9.17
C SER A 46 -7.33 -0.81 8.76
N ASP A 47 -8.60 -0.75 8.34
CA ASP A 47 -9.30 -1.90 7.78
C ASP A 47 -9.18 -1.91 6.24
N THR A 48 -9.38 -3.08 5.64
CA THR A 48 -9.46 -3.26 4.19
C THR A 48 -10.82 -3.83 3.86
N ASP A 49 -11.45 -3.36 2.79
CA ASP A 49 -12.82 -3.74 2.39
C ASP A 49 -12.99 -5.21 1.91
N GLU A 50 -12.07 -6.12 2.28
CA GLU A 50 -11.94 -7.50 1.81
C GLU A 50 -12.71 -8.56 2.59
#